data_AF-A0A652KDM2-F1
#
_entry.id   AF-A0A652KDM2-F1
#
_cell.length_a   1.000
_cell.length_b   1.000
_cell.length_c   1.000
_cell.angle_alpha   90.00
_cell.angle_beta   90.00
_cell.angle_gamma   90.00
#
_symmetry.space_group_name_H-M   'P 1'
#
loop_
_entity.id
_entity.type
_entity.pdbx_description
1 polymer ?
#
loop_
_entity_poly.entity_id
_entity_poly.type
_entity_poly.pdbx_seq_one_letter_code
_entity_poly.pdbx_strand_id
1 'polypeptide(L)'
;MAATYRRRSSVWLGVLTAGLLASGSVVLSSPAHATAPATASDPGPSLSSAMGAFLDSGAPGVARIEQLQQWLGGRELRVGHTYLPGDLWKNIEGPPGFLDAWANWRNAKADRLFVLNVPMLERNEAGVSDAEVRRQLQLGAAGYYDHHFTALAERLVRLRALDTVVVLGWEMNGTTYTHRCGPDPTAWKKYWNRIVTAMRAVPGQKFRFDFNPSRGRDAVPWTECYPGDDVVDIIGMDSYDQPRGSRFDEHVSEPYGLQKQVDFAAEHGKLISYPEWGLFRNGDNPEYMRRMLEWMKQHKPLYHTITDYCPHGVWQCDDNPQSSQTFRQMLYGTELPTEPTDPTDPTWPTDPTDPVDPTLPEPKPEPKPEPKPEPKPEPKPEPKPEPKPEPKPEPKPEPKPEPKPEPKPEPKPEPKPEPKPEPKPEPKPEPKPEPKPEPKPEPKPEPKPEPKPEPKPEPKPEPKPEPKPEPKPEPKPEPKPEPEVEPEVEPKPVCWTVNLGSWVESWIGGPVCVPKDSWKDEVDLDWKGALEGVWPF
;
A
#
# COMPACT_ATOMS: atom_id res chain seq x y z
N MET A 1 36.53 -48.39 -68.45
CA MET A 1 37.46 -47.57 -67.65
C MET A 1 36.64 -46.56 -66.86
N ALA A 2 36.64 -46.43 -65.55
CA ALA A 2 37.10 -47.19 -64.37
C ALA A 2 36.60 -46.35 -63.16
N ALA A 3 36.22 -46.83 -61.97
CA ALA A 3 35.91 -48.14 -61.39
C ALA A 3 35.17 -47.83 -60.06
N THR A 4 33.88 -48.14 -59.94
CA THR A 4 33.28 -49.19 -59.06
C THR A 4 33.70 -49.24 -57.58
N TYR A 5 32.74 -49.06 -56.65
CA TYR A 5 31.99 -50.12 -55.93
C TYR A 5 30.85 -49.48 -55.10
N ARG A 6 29.56 -49.65 -55.46
CA ARG A 6 28.54 -50.64 -54.98
C ARG A 6 28.25 -50.56 -53.46
N ARG A 7 27.04 -50.65 -52.92
CA ARG A 7 25.61 -50.82 -53.33
C ARG A 7 24.86 -50.84 -51.96
N ARG A 8 23.66 -50.29 -51.73
CA ARG A 8 22.37 -50.90 -52.07
C ARG A 8 21.22 -49.92 -51.80
N SER A 9 20.30 -49.91 -52.74
CA SER A 9 19.00 -49.26 -52.76
C SER A 9 17.91 -50.20 -52.20
N SER A 10 16.79 -49.63 -51.75
CA SER A 10 15.47 -50.24 -51.84
C SER A 10 14.44 -49.17 -52.22
N VAL A 11 13.86 -49.35 -53.42
CA VAL A 11 12.72 -48.65 -54.03
C VAL A 11 11.50 -49.56 -53.88
N TRP A 12 10.29 -49.01 -53.76
CA TRP A 12 8.99 -49.48 -54.34
C TRP A 12 7.95 -48.42 -53.90
N LEU A 13 6.87 -48.05 -54.58
CA LEU A 13 6.38 -48.01 -55.96
C LEU A 13 5.06 -47.20 -55.86
N GLY A 14 4.68 -46.43 -56.88
CA GLY A 14 3.51 -45.53 -56.84
C GLY A 14 2.14 -46.22 -56.85
N VAL A 15 1.08 -45.41 -56.80
CA VAL A 15 -0.17 -45.54 -57.60
C VAL A 15 -0.94 -44.20 -57.52
N LEU A 16 -1.26 -43.67 -58.69
CA LEU A 16 -2.27 -42.63 -58.95
C LEU A 16 -3.65 -43.29 -59.05
N THR A 17 -4.66 -42.76 -58.37
CA THR A 17 -6.07 -42.93 -58.79
C THR A 17 -6.86 -41.66 -58.48
N ALA A 18 -7.53 -41.16 -59.52
CA ALA A 18 -8.43 -40.02 -59.55
C ALA A 18 -9.89 -40.43 -59.29
N GLY A 19 -10.71 -39.45 -58.89
CA GLY A 19 -12.18 -39.52 -58.78
C GLY A 19 -12.64 -39.29 -57.33
N LEU A 20 -13.57 -38.41 -56.99
CA LEU A 20 -14.66 -37.77 -57.70
C LEU A 20 -14.96 -36.40 -57.02
N LEU A 21 -15.39 -35.43 -57.82
CA LEU A 21 -16.04 -34.19 -57.36
C LEU A 21 -17.42 -34.50 -56.74
N ALA A 22 -17.66 -34.00 -55.53
CA ALA A 22 -19.00 -33.74 -55.03
C ALA A 22 -18.99 -32.43 -54.22
N SER A 23 -19.84 -31.51 -54.67
CA SER A 23 -20.08 -30.16 -54.22
C SER A 23 -20.44 -30.04 -52.73
N GLY A 24 -19.79 -29.11 -52.04
CA GLY A 24 -20.22 -28.62 -50.72
C GLY A 24 -19.59 -27.26 -50.45
N SER A 25 -20.40 -26.22 -50.47
CA SER A 25 -20.01 -24.83 -50.21
C SER A 25 -19.33 -24.68 -48.84
N VAL A 26 -18.06 -24.27 -48.83
CA VAL A 26 -17.33 -23.93 -47.60
C VAL A 26 -17.15 -22.42 -47.54
N VAL A 27 -17.72 -21.85 -46.48
CA VAL A 27 -17.52 -20.47 -46.01
C VAL A 27 -16.03 -20.27 -45.75
N LEU A 28 -15.42 -19.32 -46.47
CA LEU A 28 -14.03 -18.91 -46.27
C LEU A 28 -13.91 -18.14 -44.95
N SER A 29 -13.56 -18.84 -43.87
CA SER A 29 -13.01 -18.22 -42.65
C SER A 29 -11.50 -18.07 -42.83
N SER A 30 -11.03 -16.82 -42.78
CA SER A 30 -9.62 -16.43 -42.82
C SER A 30 -8.79 -17.08 -41.70
N PRO A 31 -7.47 -17.26 -41.90
CA PRO A 31 -6.63 -18.03 -40.98
C PRO A 31 -6.35 -17.28 -39.69
N ALA A 32 -6.38 -18.05 -38.60
CA ALA A 32 -6.06 -17.67 -37.24
C ALA A 32 -4.71 -16.93 -37.16
N HIS A 33 -4.75 -15.72 -36.62
CA HIS A 33 -3.57 -15.14 -36.01
C HIS A 33 -3.22 -15.99 -34.79
N ALA A 34 -2.00 -16.52 -34.79
CA ALA A 34 -1.41 -17.20 -33.65
C ALA A 34 -1.46 -16.26 -32.44
N THR A 35 -2.32 -16.61 -31.49
CA THR A 35 -2.35 -16.02 -30.16
C THR A 35 -1.01 -16.29 -29.50
N ALA A 36 -0.32 -15.22 -29.10
CA ALA A 36 0.79 -15.31 -28.16
C ALA A 36 0.30 -16.02 -26.89
N PRO A 37 1.12 -16.89 -26.27
CA PRO A 37 0.67 -17.67 -25.11
C PRO A 37 0.44 -16.71 -23.94
N ALA A 38 -0.76 -16.80 -23.37
CA ALA A 38 -1.11 -16.17 -22.11
C ALA A 38 -0.04 -16.50 -21.06
N THR A 39 0.61 -15.47 -20.54
CA THR A 39 1.54 -15.58 -19.43
C THR A 39 0.78 -16.02 -18.18
N ALA A 40 1.14 -17.21 -17.70
CA ALA A 40 0.99 -17.73 -16.34
C ALA A 40 -0.37 -17.49 -15.65
N SER A 41 -1.24 -18.49 -15.74
CA SER A 41 -2.32 -18.72 -14.77
C SER A 41 -1.73 -18.91 -13.37
N ASP A 42 -2.11 -18.03 -12.44
CA ASP A 42 -1.75 -18.08 -11.02
C ASP A 42 -2.47 -19.25 -10.32
N PRO A 43 -1.79 -20.14 -9.56
CA PRO A 43 -2.44 -21.20 -8.81
C PRO A 43 -2.59 -20.82 -7.32
N GLY A 44 -3.82 -20.55 -6.89
CA GLY A 44 -4.18 -20.40 -5.47
C GLY A 44 -5.69 -20.17 -5.29
N PRO A 45 -6.30 -20.62 -4.17
CA PRO A 45 -7.74 -20.47 -3.92
C PRO A 45 -8.13 -18.99 -4.06
N SER A 46 -9.20 -18.72 -4.79
CA SER A 46 -9.67 -17.38 -5.17
C SER A 46 -9.56 -16.38 -4.00
N LEU A 47 -8.47 -15.59 -3.99
CA LEU A 47 -8.26 -14.48 -3.07
C LEU A 47 -9.23 -13.32 -3.31
N SER A 48 -10.11 -13.41 -4.32
CA SER A 48 -11.18 -12.46 -4.57
C SER A 48 -11.88 -12.08 -3.26
N SER A 49 -11.87 -10.79 -2.96
CA SER A 49 -12.44 -10.15 -1.76
C SER A 49 -11.80 -10.60 -0.44
N ALA A 50 -10.48 -10.84 -0.41
CA ALA A 50 -9.78 -11.09 0.84
C ALA A 50 -9.88 -9.87 1.78
N MET A 51 -10.23 -10.12 3.04
CA MET A 51 -10.41 -9.07 4.04
C MET A 51 -9.23 -9.04 5.02
N GLY A 52 -8.82 -7.84 5.40
CA GLY A 52 -7.92 -7.58 6.51
C GLY A 52 -8.34 -6.36 7.32
N ALA A 53 -7.44 -5.94 8.19
CA ALA A 53 -7.51 -4.68 8.90
C ALA A 53 -6.10 -4.17 9.21
N PHE A 54 -5.95 -2.85 9.26
CA PHE A 54 -4.83 -2.23 9.94
C PHE A 54 -5.16 -2.08 11.42
N LEU A 55 -4.39 -2.76 12.28
CA LEU A 55 -4.65 -2.86 13.73
C LEU A 55 -3.51 -2.32 14.60
N ASP A 56 -2.32 -2.21 14.02
CA ASP A 56 -1.09 -1.59 14.53
C ASP A 56 0.00 -1.79 13.46
N SER A 57 1.11 -1.08 13.55
CA SER A 57 2.22 -1.23 12.59
C SER A 57 3.09 -2.46 12.88
N GLY A 58 3.24 -2.85 14.16
CA GLY A 58 4.20 -3.88 14.56
C GLY A 58 3.58 -5.25 14.88
N ALA A 59 4.33 -6.04 15.65
CA ALA A 59 3.85 -7.31 16.23
C ALA A 59 2.51 -7.20 16.99
N PRO A 60 2.18 -6.09 17.70
CA PRO A 60 0.86 -5.92 18.29
C PRO A 60 -0.28 -6.01 17.26
N GLY A 61 -0.07 -5.54 16.03
CA GLY A 61 -1.06 -5.58 14.96
C GLY A 61 -1.36 -7.01 14.55
N VAL A 62 -0.31 -7.81 14.36
CA VAL A 62 -0.41 -9.25 14.10
C VAL A 62 -1.17 -9.97 15.23
N ALA A 63 -0.86 -9.66 16.49
CA ALA A 63 -1.54 -10.27 17.64
C ALA A 63 -3.04 -9.88 17.72
N ARG A 64 -3.39 -8.66 17.30
CA ARG A 64 -4.77 -8.18 17.27
C ARG A 64 -5.61 -8.82 16.16
N ILE A 65 -5.01 -9.38 15.10
CA ILE A 65 -5.76 -10.05 14.03
C ILE A 65 -6.64 -11.15 14.63
N GLU A 66 -6.09 -12.02 15.49
CA GLU A 66 -6.85 -13.10 16.09
C GLU A 66 -8.02 -12.60 16.95
N GLN A 67 -7.81 -11.51 17.69
CA GLN A 67 -8.84 -10.89 18.51
C GLN A 67 -9.98 -10.31 17.67
N LEU A 68 -9.65 -9.65 16.54
CA LEU A 68 -10.65 -9.15 15.62
C LEU A 68 -11.44 -10.31 14.96
N GLN A 69 -10.77 -11.41 14.58
CA GLN A 69 -11.46 -12.60 14.06
C GLN A 69 -12.44 -13.18 15.08
N GLN A 70 -12.05 -13.28 16.36
CA GLN A 70 -12.93 -13.73 17.44
C GLN A 70 -14.14 -12.79 17.60
N TRP A 71 -13.92 -11.48 17.55
CA TRP A 71 -15.01 -10.50 17.59
C TRP A 71 -15.97 -10.66 16.40
N LEU A 72 -15.45 -10.96 15.20
CA LEU A 72 -16.20 -11.27 13.99
C LEU A 72 -16.81 -12.69 13.95
N GLY A 73 -16.90 -13.39 15.08
CA GLY A 73 -17.52 -14.71 15.15
C GLY A 73 -16.70 -15.80 14.47
N GLY A 74 -15.38 -15.68 14.49
CA GLY A 74 -14.45 -16.64 13.90
C GLY A 74 -14.15 -16.42 12.42
N ARG A 75 -14.64 -15.32 11.81
CA ARG A 75 -14.32 -14.99 10.41
C ARG A 75 -12.81 -14.86 10.24
N GLU A 76 -12.23 -15.62 9.31
CA GLU A 76 -10.80 -15.53 9.01
C GLU A 76 -10.46 -14.23 8.25
N LEU A 77 -9.46 -13.51 8.76
CA LEU A 77 -8.80 -12.40 8.07
C LEU A 77 -7.63 -12.96 7.28
N ARG A 78 -7.69 -12.79 5.97
CA ARG A 78 -6.67 -13.30 5.04
C ARG A 78 -5.64 -12.25 4.66
N VAL A 79 -5.83 -10.99 5.04
CA VAL A 79 -4.90 -9.90 4.69
C VAL A 79 -4.30 -9.32 5.95
N GLY A 80 -2.98 -9.37 6.05
CA GLY A 80 -2.21 -8.65 7.05
C GLY A 80 -1.70 -7.36 6.42
N HIS A 81 -1.99 -6.23 7.03
CA HIS A 81 -1.72 -4.90 6.47
C HIS A 81 -1.01 -4.01 7.48
N THR A 82 0.05 -3.35 7.02
CA THR A 82 0.87 -2.45 7.85
C THR A 82 1.58 -1.39 7.00
N TYR A 83 2.23 -0.44 7.69
CA TYR A 83 2.98 0.68 7.13
C TYR A 83 4.42 0.64 7.62
N LEU A 84 5.35 0.89 6.72
CA LEU A 84 6.69 1.27 7.13
C LEU A 84 6.71 2.73 7.62
N PRO A 85 7.40 3.01 8.74
CA PRO A 85 7.64 4.39 9.14
C PRO A 85 8.49 5.10 8.08
N GLY A 86 8.05 6.30 7.69
CA GLY A 86 8.70 7.10 6.67
C GLY A 86 9.52 8.27 7.20
N ASP A 87 9.86 8.30 8.49
CA ASP A 87 10.65 9.37 9.10
C ASP A 87 12.12 9.35 8.63
N LEU A 88 12.70 8.15 8.46
CA LEU A 88 14.08 7.94 8.07
C LEU A 88 14.20 6.81 7.04
N TRP A 89 15.17 6.90 6.12
CA TRP A 89 15.43 5.83 5.14
C TRP A 89 15.57 4.44 5.74
N LYS A 90 16.29 4.30 6.86
CA LYS A 90 16.47 3.00 7.55
C LYS A 90 15.15 2.32 7.95
N ASN A 91 14.09 3.12 8.14
CA ASN A 91 12.77 2.60 8.51
C ASN A 91 11.98 2.17 7.26
N ILE A 92 12.18 2.84 6.13
CA ILE A 92 11.69 2.42 4.80
C ILE A 92 12.39 1.14 4.33
N GLU A 93 13.62 0.89 4.75
CA GLU A 93 14.34 -0.37 4.46
C GLU A 93 13.79 -1.59 5.22
N GLY A 94 12.82 -1.39 6.12
CA GLY A 94 12.26 -2.43 6.99
C GLY A 94 13.23 -2.78 8.12
N PRO A 95 13.16 -2.11 9.28
CA PRO A 95 14.14 -2.35 10.34
C PRO A 95 14.05 -3.79 10.85
N PRO A 96 15.17 -4.40 11.31
CA PRO A 96 15.16 -5.75 11.88
C PRO A 96 14.11 -5.91 12.98
N GLY A 97 13.35 -7.00 12.97
CA GLY A 97 12.30 -7.29 13.94
C GLY A 97 10.93 -6.70 13.59
N PHE A 98 10.85 -5.71 12.70
CA PHE A 98 9.57 -5.09 12.33
C PHE A 98 8.75 -5.97 11.38
N LEU A 99 9.37 -6.43 10.28
CA LEU A 99 8.69 -7.22 9.25
C LEU A 99 8.58 -8.72 9.62
N ASP A 100 9.35 -9.18 10.60
CA ASP A 100 9.44 -10.58 11.00
C ASP A 100 8.08 -11.16 11.43
N ALA A 101 7.34 -10.43 12.27
CA ALA A 101 6.02 -10.86 12.73
C ALA A 101 5.02 -11.00 11.58
N TRP A 102 5.03 -10.04 10.65
CA TRP A 102 4.15 -10.04 9.48
C TRP A 102 4.49 -11.13 8.48
N ALA A 103 5.78 -11.32 8.20
CA ALA A 103 6.24 -12.39 7.32
C ALA A 103 5.91 -13.76 7.90
N ASN A 104 6.14 -13.98 9.20
CA ASN A 104 5.76 -15.22 9.88
C ASN A 104 4.24 -15.48 9.79
N TRP A 105 3.42 -14.44 10.02
CA TRP A 105 1.97 -14.55 9.92
C TRP A 105 1.52 -14.91 8.49
N ARG A 106 2.10 -14.27 7.47
CA ARG A 106 1.84 -14.57 6.05
C ARG A 106 2.25 -15.99 5.69
N ASN A 107 3.44 -16.40 6.10
CA ASN A 107 4.03 -17.71 5.76
C ASN A 107 3.31 -18.88 6.45
N ALA A 108 2.53 -18.61 7.51
CA ALA A 108 1.80 -19.64 8.24
C ALA A 108 0.65 -20.27 7.43
N LYS A 109 0.08 -19.56 6.44
CA LYS A 109 -0.96 -20.10 5.54
C LYS A 109 -0.80 -19.56 4.13
N ALA A 110 -0.91 -20.43 3.13
CA ALA A 110 -0.69 -20.08 1.72
C ALA A 110 -1.73 -19.10 1.16
N ASP A 111 -2.95 -19.10 1.68
CA ASP A 111 -4.07 -18.25 1.25
C ASP A 111 -4.15 -16.89 1.96
N ARG A 112 -3.14 -16.53 2.77
CA ARG A 112 -3.00 -15.18 3.30
C ARG A 112 -2.45 -14.21 2.26
N LEU A 113 -2.37 -12.94 2.60
CA LEU A 113 -1.76 -11.88 1.81
C LEU A 113 -1.07 -10.93 2.76
N PHE A 114 0.17 -10.55 2.46
CA PHE A 114 0.84 -9.47 3.18
C PHE A 114 0.82 -8.21 2.33
N VAL A 115 0.24 -7.15 2.86
CA VAL A 115 0.13 -5.82 2.24
C VAL A 115 0.99 -4.85 3.05
N LEU A 116 1.90 -4.15 2.37
CA LEU A 116 2.85 -3.25 2.99
C LEU A 116 2.80 -1.88 2.30
N ASN A 117 2.38 -0.86 3.05
CA ASN A 117 2.48 0.53 2.62
C ASN A 117 3.92 1.03 2.77
N VAL A 118 4.50 1.51 1.67
CA VAL A 118 5.92 1.89 1.58
C VAL A 118 6.04 3.34 1.11
N PRO A 119 6.60 4.25 1.93
CA PRO A 119 6.87 5.62 1.49
C PRO A 119 7.91 5.64 0.36
N MET A 120 7.77 6.56 -0.60
CA MET A 120 8.82 6.74 -1.63
C MET A 120 9.95 7.64 -1.15
N LEU A 121 9.74 8.43 -0.10
CA LEU A 121 10.70 9.39 0.44
C LEU A 121 10.64 9.35 1.97
N GLU A 122 11.78 9.61 2.62
CA GLU A 122 11.81 9.83 4.05
C GLU A 122 11.18 11.20 4.44
N ARG A 123 11.16 11.49 5.74
CA ARG A 123 10.48 12.64 6.34
C ARG A 123 9.01 12.74 5.91
N ASN A 124 8.37 11.58 5.74
CA ASN A 124 7.11 11.41 5.00
C ASN A 124 5.99 12.38 5.43
N GLU A 125 5.88 12.66 6.72
CA GLU A 125 4.84 13.55 7.26
C GLU A 125 5.42 14.83 7.89
N ALA A 126 6.68 15.16 7.60
CA ALA A 126 7.41 16.24 8.28
C ALA A 126 7.09 17.65 7.72
N GLY A 127 6.00 17.82 6.96
CA GLY A 127 5.61 19.12 6.39
C GLY A 127 6.64 19.72 5.43
N VAL A 128 7.36 18.89 4.67
CA VAL A 128 8.41 19.35 3.74
C VAL A 128 7.81 20.18 2.62
N SER A 129 8.41 21.34 2.29
CA SER A 129 7.93 22.23 1.23
C SER A 129 7.90 21.58 -0.16
N ASP A 130 7.01 22.05 -1.05
CA ASP A 130 6.92 21.55 -2.44
C ASP A 130 8.22 21.72 -3.24
N ALA A 131 8.97 22.79 -3.00
CA ALA A 131 10.26 23.01 -3.68
C ALA A 131 11.27 21.92 -3.33
N GLU A 132 11.31 21.53 -2.05
CA GLU A 132 12.18 20.45 -1.59
C GLU A 132 11.64 19.09 -2.03
N VAL A 133 10.33 18.83 -1.95
CA VAL A 133 9.74 17.58 -2.46
C VAL A 133 10.03 17.41 -3.95
N ARG A 134 9.85 18.45 -4.77
CA ARG A 134 10.22 18.43 -6.19
C ARG A 134 11.67 18.01 -6.39
N ARG A 135 12.60 18.62 -5.64
CA ARG A 135 14.03 18.27 -5.70
C ARG A 135 14.25 16.80 -5.34
N GLN A 136 13.60 16.32 -4.29
CA GLN A 136 13.72 14.93 -3.84
C GLN A 136 13.18 13.94 -4.85
N LEU A 137 12.03 14.23 -5.47
CA LEU A 137 11.48 13.43 -6.58
C LEU A 137 12.43 13.39 -7.78
N GLN A 138 13.08 14.51 -8.11
CA GLN A 138 14.06 14.56 -9.21
C GLN A 138 15.32 13.73 -8.90
N LEU A 139 15.79 13.73 -7.65
CA LEU A 139 16.89 12.87 -7.20
C LEU A 139 16.50 11.38 -7.26
N GLY A 140 15.29 11.05 -6.80
CA GLY A 140 14.73 9.70 -6.93
C GLY A 140 14.60 9.27 -8.39
N ALA A 141 14.11 10.14 -9.26
CA ALA A 141 14.02 9.92 -10.70
C ALA A 141 15.39 9.78 -11.39
N ALA A 142 16.47 10.24 -10.74
CA ALA A 142 17.86 10.03 -11.16
C ALA A 142 18.49 8.75 -10.57
N GLY A 143 17.76 8.01 -9.72
CA GLY A 143 18.17 6.73 -9.14
C GLY A 143 18.93 6.84 -7.83
N TYR A 144 18.96 8.01 -7.19
CA TYR A 144 19.76 8.23 -5.98
C TYR A 144 19.32 7.35 -4.80
N TYR A 145 18.04 6.97 -4.75
CA TYR A 145 17.43 6.22 -3.66
C TYR A 145 17.16 4.73 -3.97
N ASP A 146 17.52 4.23 -5.15
CA ASP A 146 17.22 2.85 -5.59
C ASP A 146 17.72 1.78 -4.61
N HIS A 147 18.84 2.04 -3.93
CA HIS A 147 19.45 1.13 -2.98
C HIS A 147 18.58 0.86 -1.74
N HIS A 148 17.80 1.83 -1.27
CA HIS A 148 16.89 1.65 -0.12
C HIS A 148 15.79 0.63 -0.44
N PHE A 149 15.21 0.71 -1.64
CA PHE A 149 14.16 -0.21 -2.07
C PHE A 149 14.71 -1.58 -2.43
N THR A 150 15.94 -1.64 -2.94
CA THR A 150 16.66 -2.92 -3.10
C THR A 150 16.85 -3.59 -1.74
N ALA A 151 17.28 -2.84 -0.72
CA ALA A 151 17.46 -3.37 0.65
C ALA A 151 16.14 -3.90 1.26
N LEU A 152 15.03 -3.17 1.09
CA LEU A 152 13.70 -3.62 1.49
C LEU A 152 13.31 -4.91 0.77
N ALA A 153 13.44 -4.96 -0.56
CA ALA A 153 13.11 -6.11 -1.37
C ALA A 153 13.91 -7.36 -0.96
N GLU A 154 15.23 -7.22 -0.79
CA GLU A 154 16.07 -8.32 -0.31
C GLU A 154 15.65 -8.80 1.08
N ARG A 155 15.21 -7.90 1.96
CA ARG A 155 14.73 -8.27 3.29
C ARG A 155 13.44 -9.07 3.23
N LEU A 156 12.46 -8.62 2.46
CA LEU A 156 11.21 -9.35 2.23
C LEU A 156 11.48 -10.75 1.67
N VAL A 157 12.40 -10.86 0.70
CA VAL A 157 12.83 -12.15 0.14
C VAL A 157 13.49 -13.04 1.19
N ARG A 158 14.41 -12.51 2.01
CA ARG A 158 15.04 -13.26 3.11
C ARG A 158 14.03 -13.79 4.12
N LEU A 159 12.98 -13.01 4.39
CA LEU A 159 11.87 -13.38 5.28
C LEU A 159 10.84 -14.31 4.61
N ARG A 160 11.07 -14.70 3.35
CA ARG A 160 10.15 -15.52 2.52
C ARG A 160 8.77 -14.89 2.27
N ALA A 161 8.62 -13.59 2.50
CA ALA A 161 7.43 -12.83 2.13
C ALA A 161 7.51 -12.49 0.63
N LEU A 162 7.58 -13.50 -0.24
CA LEU A 162 7.96 -13.35 -1.64
C LEU A 162 6.89 -12.63 -2.47
N ASP A 163 5.63 -12.73 -2.06
CA ASP A 163 4.45 -12.28 -2.80
C ASP A 163 3.75 -11.08 -2.13
N THR A 164 4.50 -10.32 -1.34
CA THR A 164 4.02 -9.08 -0.72
C THR A 164 3.42 -8.13 -1.77
N VAL A 165 2.24 -7.60 -1.44
CA VAL A 165 1.67 -6.45 -2.15
C VAL A 165 2.27 -5.20 -1.56
N VAL A 166 2.95 -4.42 -2.40
CA VAL A 166 3.61 -3.18 -2.03
C VAL A 166 2.71 -2.03 -2.46
N VAL A 167 2.10 -1.36 -1.48
CA VAL A 167 1.35 -0.12 -1.68
C VAL A 167 2.35 1.02 -1.63
N LEU A 168 2.96 1.30 -2.77
CA LEU A 168 4.02 2.29 -2.87
C LEU A 168 3.40 3.69 -2.88
N GLY A 169 3.96 4.64 -2.15
CA GLY A 169 3.60 6.06 -2.21
C GLY A 169 2.09 6.36 -2.20
N TRP A 170 1.35 5.76 -1.26
CA TRP A 170 -0.11 5.89 -1.14
C TRP A 170 -0.57 7.36 -1.01
N GLU A 171 -1.80 7.66 -1.41
CA GLU A 171 -2.42 9.00 -1.32
C GLU A 171 -1.58 10.12 -1.95
N MET A 172 -0.80 9.80 -2.97
CA MET A 172 0.09 10.74 -3.65
C MET A 172 -0.64 11.94 -4.28
N ASN A 173 -1.94 11.82 -4.51
CA ASN A 173 -2.76 12.90 -5.06
C ASN A 173 -3.08 14.01 -4.06
N GLY A 174 -2.81 13.80 -2.76
CA GLY A 174 -2.96 14.82 -1.71
C GLY A 174 -1.72 15.65 -1.44
N THR A 175 -1.67 16.27 -0.26
CA THR A 175 -0.56 17.17 0.16
C THR A 175 0.23 16.70 1.37
N THR A 176 -0.24 15.68 2.08
CA THR A 176 0.30 15.24 3.38
C THR A 176 1.71 14.71 3.27
N TYR A 177 1.93 13.83 2.29
CA TYR A 177 3.12 13.00 2.21
C TYR A 177 4.25 13.64 1.40
N THR A 178 5.51 13.33 1.72
CA THR A 178 6.65 13.78 0.89
C THR A 178 6.68 13.10 -0.45
N HIS A 179 6.08 11.91 -0.59
CA HIS A 179 5.89 11.24 -1.87
C HIS A 179 4.68 11.74 -2.67
N ARG A 180 4.06 12.87 -2.31
CA ARG A 180 2.98 13.46 -3.13
C ARG A 180 3.46 13.81 -4.54
N CYS A 181 2.57 13.60 -5.50
CA CYS A 181 2.87 13.71 -6.93
C CYS A 181 2.85 15.16 -7.44
N GLY A 182 1.96 16.01 -6.90
CA GLY A 182 1.71 17.36 -7.39
C GLY A 182 2.94 18.25 -7.65
N PRO A 183 3.99 18.24 -6.79
CA PRO A 183 5.16 19.09 -7.01
C PRO A 183 5.94 18.81 -8.30
N ASP A 184 5.98 17.56 -8.79
CA ASP A 184 6.62 17.18 -10.06
C ASP A 184 6.10 15.81 -10.56
N PRO A 185 4.96 15.77 -11.26
CA PRO A 185 4.37 14.51 -11.73
C PRO A 185 5.27 13.72 -12.69
N THR A 186 6.14 14.39 -13.43
CA THR A 186 7.06 13.73 -14.37
C THR A 186 8.16 13.01 -13.62
N ALA A 187 8.80 13.68 -12.66
CA ALA A 187 9.80 13.05 -11.81
C ALA A 187 9.17 11.95 -10.93
N TRP A 188 7.97 12.17 -10.40
CA TRP A 188 7.24 11.19 -9.60
C TRP A 188 7.07 9.86 -10.34
N LYS A 189 6.53 9.89 -11.57
CA LYS A 189 6.32 8.67 -12.37
C LYS A 189 7.63 7.96 -12.68
N LYS A 190 8.66 8.72 -13.04
CA LYS A 190 9.99 8.15 -13.30
C LYS A 190 10.60 7.51 -12.06
N TYR A 191 10.40 8.13 -10.89
CA TYR A 191 10.90 7.60 -9.63
C TYR A 191 10.14 6.34 -9.20
N TRP A 192 8.81 6.31 -9.32
CA TRP A 192 8.01 5.10 -9.14
C TRP A 192 8.56 3.93 -9.97
N ASN A 193 8.79 4.16 -11.27
CA ASN A 193 9.30 3.13 -12.18
C ASN A 193 10.70 2.64 -11.75
N ARG A 194 11.55 3.53 -11.23
CA ARG A 194 12.87 3.19 -10.69
C ARG A 194 12.76 2.28 -9.47
N ILE A 195 11.88 2.61 -8.52
CA ILE A 195 11.62 1.79 -7.33
C ILE A 195 11.14 0.39 -7.73
N VAL A 196 10.10 0.32 -8.56
CA VAL A 196 9.55 -0.97 -9.03
C VAL A 196 10.62 -1.79 -9.75
N THR A 197 11.43 -1.16 -10.60
CA THR A 197 12.53 -1.84 -11.30
C THR A 197 13.58 -2.37 -10.32
N ALA A 198 13.99 -1.58 -9.33
CA ALA A 198 14.98 -1.97 -8.34
C ALA A 198 14.49 -3.16 -7.49
N MET A 199 13.25 -3.10 -7.01
CA MET A 199 12.64 -4.18 -6.23
C MET A 199 12.46 -5.45 -7.08
N ARG A 200 11.99 -5.33 -8.33
CA ARG A 200 11.79 -6.48 -9.23
C ARG A 200 13.10 -7.15 -9.67
N ALA A 201 14.23 -6.44 -9.60
CA ALA A 201 15.55 -6.98 -9.91
C ALA A 201 16.08 -7.94 -8.84
N VAL A 202 15.51 -7.93 -7.62
CA VAL A 202 15.92 -8.83 -6.54
C VAL A 202 15.48 -10.28 -6.84
N PRO A 203 16.40 -11.26 -6.90
CA PRO A 203 16.03 -12.64 -7.21
C PRO A 203 15.04 -13.26 -6.20
N GLY A 204 14.06 -14.00 -6.70
CA GLY A 204 13.09 -14.73 -5.87
C GLY A 204 11.86 -13.92 -5.47
N GLN A 205 11.83 -12.62 -5.73
CA GLN A 205 10.65 -11.78 -5.51
C GLN A 205 9.51 -12.14 -6.47
N LYS A 206 8.28 -11.97 -5.99
CA LYS A 206 7.02 -12.07 -6.73
C LYS A 206 6.06 -10.96 -6.29
N PHE A 207 6.61 -9.79 -5.99
CA PHE A 207 5.84 -8.67 -5.48
C PHE A 207 4.83 -8.17 -6.51
N ARG A 208 3.72 -7.65 -6.00
CA ARG A 208 2.74 -6.89 -6.77
C ARG A 208 2.73 -5.44 -6.29
N PHE A 209 2.63 -4.50 -7.21
CA PHE A 209 2.64 -3.07 -6.91
C PHE A 209 1.25 -2.48 -7.04
N ASP A 210 0.79 -1.88 -5.95
CA ASP A 210 -0.51 -1.27 -5.81
C ASP A 210 -0.40 0.26 -5.91
N PHE A 211 -1.00 0.82 -6.96
CA PHE A 211 -1.10 2.26 -7.19
C PHE A 211 -2.35 2.80 -6.50
N ASN A 212 -2.16 3.49 -5.38
CA ASN A 212 -3.22 3.73 -4.41
C ASN A 212 -3.42 5.23 -4.10
N PRO A 213 -4.31 5.94 -4.82
CA PRO A 213 -4.70 7.30 -4.49
C PRO A 213 -5.74 7.39 -3.36
N SER A 214 -5.92 8.58 -2.78
CA SER A 214 -7.12 8.92 -2.02
C SER A 214 -8.31 9.12 -2.97
N ARG A 215 -9.50 8.76 -2.51
CA ARG A 215 -10.76 8.95 -3.24
C ARG A 215 -11.04 10.41 -3.58
N GLY A 216 -11.46 10.62 -4.82
CA GLY A 216 -11.96 11.90 -5.31
C GLY A 216 -10.85 12.82 -5.80
N ARG A 217 -11.21 14.07 -6.05
CA ARG A 217 -10.23 15.11 -6.41
C ARG A 217 -9.62 15.68 -5.14
N ASP A 218 -8.32 15.51 -4.98
CA ASP A 218 -7.51 16.17 -3.96
C ASP A 218 -6.65 17.26 -4.64
N ALA A 219 -5.37 17.41 -4.29
CA ALA A 219 -4.48 18.41 -4.85
C ALA A 219 -4.25 18.24 -6.38
N VAL A 220 -4.22 17.00 -6.86
CA VAL A 220 -4.11 16.68 -8.29
C VAL A 220 -5.04 15.53 -8.69
N PRO A 221 -5.53 15.48 -9.94
CA PRO A 221 -6.13 14.26 -10.50
C PRO A 221 -5.18 13.07 -10.37
N TRP A 222 -5.56 12.02 -9.64
CA TRP A 222 -4.67 10.89 -9.43
C TRP A 222 -4.25 10.19 -10.74
N THR A 223 -5.08 10.26 -11.78
CA THR A 223 -4.77 9.70 -13.11
C THR A 223 -3.57 10.36 -13.78
N GLU A 224 -3.27 11.63 -13.47
CA GLU A 224 -2.09 12.31 -14.02
C GLU A 224 -0.77 11.74 -13.50
N CYS A 225 -0.84 11.12 -12.32
CA CYS A 225 0.26 10.46 -11.64
C CYS A 225 0.40 8.99 -12.02
N TYR A 226 -0.49 8.40 -12.83
CA TYR A 226 -0.40 6.99 -13.17
C TYR A 226 0.92 6.66 -13.90
N PRO A 227 1.76 5.75 -13.36
CA PRO A 227 3.14 5.57 -13.84
C PRO A 227 3.26 4.60 -15.03
N GLY A 228 2.22 3.81 -15.32
CA GLY A 228 2.15 2.93 -16.49
C GLY A 228 1.71 1.49 -16.17
N ASP A 229 1.19 0.80 -17.18
CA ASP A 229 0.68 -0.57 -17.05
C ASP A 229 1.77 -1.61 -16.79
N ASP A 230 3.01 -1.33 -17.16
CA ASP A 230 4.14 -2.25 -17.01
C ASP A 230 4.64 -2.34 -15.56
N VAL A 231 4.38 -1.31 -14.75
CA VAL A 231 4.88 -1.18 -13.37
C VAL A 231 3.78 -1.24 -12.31
N VAL A 232 2.51 -1.27 -12.70
CA VAL A 232 1.36 -1.37 -11.79
C VAL A 232 0.62 -2.68 -12.00
N ASP A 233 0.39 -3.40 -10.90
CA ASP A 233 -0.34 -4.66 -10.90
C ASP A 233 -1.79 -4.49 -10.42
N ILE A 234 -2.02 -3.52 -9.52
CA ILE A 234 -3.31 -3.27 -8.85
C ILE A 234 -3.60 -1.76 -8.82
N ILE A 235 -4.85 -1.38 -9.05
CA ILE A 235 -5.36 -0.01 -8.85
C ILE A 235 -6.10 0.05 -7.51
N GLY A 236 -5.44 0.56 -6.49
CA GLY A 236 -6.01 0.78 -5.17
C GLY A 236 -6.87 2.03 -5.08
N MET A 237 -7.47 2.21 -3.91
CA MET A 237 -8.11 3.46 -3.49
C MET A 237 -8.27 3.49 -1.97
N ASP A 238 -7.83 4.57 -1.35
CA ASP A 238 -8.16 4.87 0.05
C ASP A 238 -9.46 5.66 0.12
N SER A 239 -10.41 5.21 0.95
CA SER A 239 -11.74 5.81 1.04
C SER A 239 -12.28 5.89 2.46
N TYR A 240 -12.43 7.11 2.95
CA TYR A 240 -13.09 7.41 4.22
C TYR A 240 -14.41 8.14 3.99
N ASP A 241 -15.31 8.18 4.98
CA ASP A 241 -16.61 8.87 4.87
C ASP A 241 -16.52 10.41 4.97
N GLN A 242 -15.78 11.00 4.05
CA GLN A 242 -15.51 12.43 3.97
C GLN A 242 -15.77 12.99 2.56
N PRO A 243 -16.00 14.31 2.42
CA PRO A 243 -16.11 15.34 3.46
C PRO A 243 -17.39 15.21 4.30
N ARG A 244 -17.50 15.98 5.40
CA ARG A 244 -18.67 15.93 6.28
C ARG A 244 -19.97 16.23 5.50
N GLY A 245 -21.01 15.44 5.72
CA GLY A 245 -22.33 15.55 5.09
C GLY A 245 -22.46 14.86 3.73
N SER A 246 -21.37 14.33 3.16
CA SER A 246 -21.41 13.62 1.88
C SER A 246 -22.10 12.26 1.98
N ARG A 247 -22.79 11.88 0.91
CA ARG A 247 -23.46 10.59 0.78
C ARG A 247 -22.59 9.58 0.04
N PHE A 248 -22.78 8.30 0.30
CA PHE A 248 -22.06 7.24 -0.41
C PHE A 248 -22.20 7.33 -1.94
N ASP A 249 -23.41 7.63 -2.45
CA ASP A 249 -23.63 7.78 -3.90
C ASP A 249 -22.77 8.92 -4.52
N GLU A 250 -22.43 9.94 -3.73
CA GLU A 250 -21.54 11.03 -4.15
C GLU A 250 -20.10 10.54 -4.20
N HIS A 251 -19.66 9.72 -3.24
CA HIS A 251 -18.33 9.08 -3.24
C HIS A 251 -18.12 8.17 -4.46
N VAL A 252 -19.19 7.55 -4.94
CA VAL A 252 -19.18 6.72 -6.15
C VAL A 252 -19.08 7.58 -7.40
N SER A 253 -19.93 8.60 -7.52
CA SER A 253 -20.14 9.35 -8.76
C SER A 253 -19.26 10.58 -8.96
N GLU A 254 -18.59 11.06 -7.90
CA GLU A 254 -17.72 12.22 -8.01
C GLU A 254 -16.54 11.98 -8.98
N PRO A 255 -15.97 13.06 -9.54
CA PRO A 255 -14.75 12.95 -10.33
C PRO A 255 -13.65 12.28 -9.52
N TYR A 256 -13.01 11.27 -10.12
CA TYR A 256 -11.92 10.51 -9.48
C TYR A 256 -12.38 9.68 -8.24
N GLY A 257 -13.68 9.48 -8.07
CA GLY A 257 -14.30 8.66 -7.02
C GLY A 257 -14.24 7.15 -7.26
N LEU A 258 -15.05 6.38 -6.52
CA LEU A 258 -15.01 4.91 -6.53
C LEU A 258 -15.32 4.31 -7.91
N GLN A 259 -16.32 4.84 -8.62
CA GLN A 259 -16.63 4.33 -9.96
C GLN A 259 -15.48 4.59 -10.93
N LYS A 260 -14.84 5.76 -10.84
CA LYS A 260 -13.72 6.09 -11.72
C LYS A 260 -12.53 5.15 -11.50
N GLN A 261 -12.27 4.71 -10.28
CA GLN A 261 -11.25 3.68 -9.99
C GLN A 261 -11.57 2.37 -10.73
N VAL A 262 -12.79 1.86 -10.57
CA VAL A 262 -13.22 0.59 -11.18
C VAL A 262 -13.12 0.66 -12.70
N ASP A 263 -13.62 1.75 -13.31
CA ASP A 263 -13.58 1.94 -14.75
C ASP A 263 -12.14 2.03 -15.27
N PHE A 264 -11.28 2.76 -14.56
CA PHE A 264 -9.87 2.90 -14.91
C PHE A 264 -9.12 1.58 -14.80
N ALA A 265 -9.35 0.80 -13.74
CA ALA A 265 -8.75 -0.51 -13.61
C ALA A 265 -9.19 -1.46 -14.73
N ALA A 266 -10.48 -1.43 -15.10
CA ALA A 266 -10.99 -2.22 -16.22
C ALA A 266 -10.38 -1.81 -17.57
N GLU A 267 -10.25 -0.50 -17.82
CA GLU A 267 -9.61 0.06 -19.02
C GLU A 267 -8.15 -0.41 -19.16
N HIS A 268 -7.45 -0.51 -18.04
CA HIS A 268 -6.04 -0.90 -17.97
C HIS A 268 -5.82 -2.41 -17.74
N GLY A 269 -6.89 -3.21 -17.66
CA GLY A 269 -6.81 -4.66 -17.40
C GLY A 269 -6.19 -5.01 -16.05
N LYS A 270 -6.45 -4.20 -15.02
CA LYS A 270 -5.88 -4.31 -13.67
C LYS A 270 -6.89 -4.82 -12.65
N LEU A 271 -6.38 -5.43 -11.58
CA LEU A 271 -7.16 -5.72 -10.39
C LEU A 271 -7.43 -4.41 -9.62
N ILE A 272 -8.44 -4.42 -8.76
CA ILE A 272 -8.70 -3.33 -7.80
C ILE A 272 -8.44 -3.78 -6.36
N SER A 273 -8.12 -2.84 -5.48
CA SER A 273 -8.01 -3.03 -4.03
C SER A 273 -8.56 -1.83 -3.27
N TYR A 274 -8.71 -1.99 -1.96
CA TYR A 274 -9.00 -0.90 -1.03
C TYR A 274 -8.09 -1.04 0.20
N PRO A 275 -6.84 -0.58 0.10
CA PRO A 275 -5.85 -0.68 1.17
C PRO A 275 -6.28 0.05 2.43
N GLU A 276 -7.07 1.12 2.30
CA GLU A 276 -7.65 1.79 3.46
C GLU A 276 -9.10 2.16 3.21
N TRP A 277 -9.95 1.83 4.18
CA TRP A 277 -11.24 2.47 4.29
C TRP A 277 -11.72 2.47 5.73
N GLY A 278 -12.61 3.40 6.07
CA GLY A 278 -13.14 3.51 7.41
C GLY A 278 -13.97 4.78 7.59
N LEU A 279 -14.27 5.08 8.85
CA LEU A 279 -14.96 6.30 9.25
C LEU A 279 -13.98 7.47 9.34
N PHE A 280 -14.47 8.69 9.36
CA PHE A 280 -13.67 9.87 9.62
C PHE A 280 -14.56 11.05 10.01
N ARG A 281 -15.01 11.85 9.03
CA ARG A 281 -15.60 13.19 9.30
C ARG A 281 -17.10 13.16 9.54
N ASN A 282 -17.77 12.06 9.17
CA ASN A 282 -19.18 11.86 9.45
C ASN A 282 -19.44 11.14 10.79
N GLY A 283 -18.40 10.68 11.49
CA GLY A 283 -18.51 10.01 12.79
C GLY A 283 -19.11 8.60 12.67
N ASP A 284 -19.92 8.20 13.65
CA ASP A 284 -20.60 6.89 13.64
C ASP A 284 -21.60 6.80 12.47
N ASN A 285 -21.16 6.18 11.38
CA ASN A 285 -21.86 6.15 10.10
C ASN A 285 -22.09 4.71 9.59
N PRO A 286 -23.12 4.02 10.13
CA PRO A 286 -23.43 2.65 9.75
C PRO A 286 -23.80 2.48 8.27
N GLU A 287 -24.37 3.53 7.65
CA GLU A 287 -24.71 3.51 6.22
C GLU A 287 -23.45 3.39 5.36
N TYR A 288 -22.40 4.16 5.65
CA TYR A 288 -21.14 4.06 4.91
C TYR A 288 -20.51 2.67 5.03
N MET A 289 -20.49 2.11 6.25
CA MET A 289 -20.00 0.74 6.48
C MET A 289 -20.73 -0.28 5.61
N ARG A 290 -22.06 -0.24 5.64
CA ARG A 290 -22.89 -1.16 4.86
C ARG A 290 -22.64 -1.02 3.37
N ARG A 291 -22.64 0.21 2.86
CA ARG A 291 -22.49 0.50 1.43
C ARG A 291 -21.10 0.18 0.91
N MET A 292 -20.03 0.40 1.68
CA MET A 292 -18.68 -0.04 1.32
C MET A 292 -18.59 -1.57 1.23
N LEU A 293 -19.16 -2.31 2.18
CA LEU A 293 -19.15 -3.78 2.13
C LEU A 293 -19.97 -4.33 0.96
N GLU A 294 -21.10 -3.71 0.63
CA GLU A 294 -21.89 -4.03 -0.57
C GLU A 294 -21.10 -3.74 -1.86
N TRP A 295 -20.38 -2.62 -1.90
CA TRP A 295 -19.48 -2.28 -3.00
C TRP A 295 -18.38 -3.32 -3.20
N MET A 296 -17.71 -3.76 -2.12
CA MET A 296 -16.71 -4.83 -2.19
C MET A 296 -17.30 -6.15 -2.68
N LYS A 297 -18.52 -6.48 -2.24
CA LYS A 297 -19.23 -7.70 -2.68
C LYS A 297 -19.55 -7.64 -4.18
N GLN A 298 -19.91 -6.47 -4.69
CA GLN A 298 -20.22 -6.26 -6.11
C GLN A 298 -18.96 -6.31 -6.98
N HIS A 299 -17.93 -5.56 -6.61
CA HIS A 299 -16.75 -5.34 -7.46
C HIS A 299 -15.60 -6.31 -7.22
N LYS A 300 -15.66 -7.09 -6.15
CA LYS A 300 -14.74 -8.21 -5.88
C LYS A 300 -13.25 -7.81 -5.95
N PRO A 301 -12.80 -6.83 -5.14
CA PRO A 301 -11.40 -6.42 -5.13
C PRO A 301 -10.49 -7.60 -4.78
N LEU A 302 -9.22 -7.56 -5.18
CA LEU A 302 -8.24 -8.55 -4.72
C LEU A 302 -8.19 -8.60 -3.20
N TYR A 303 -8.21 -7.44 -2.56
CA TYR A 303 -8.32 -7.32 -1.11
C TYR A 303 -8.93 -5.98 -0.69
N HIS A 304 -9.39 -5.93 0.56
CA HIS A 304 -9.72 -4.69 1.25
C HIS A 304 -9.37 -4.77 2.74
N THR A 305 -9.01 -3.63 3.33
CA THR A 305 -8.54 -3.54 4.71
C THR A 305 -9.20 -2.35 5.40
N ILE A 306 -9.88 -2.61 6.52
CA ILE A 306 -10.45 -1.54 7.36
C ILE A 306 -9.35 -0.93 8.24
N THR A 307 -9.32 0.39 8.34
CA THR A 307 -8.41 1.10 9.24
C THR A 307 -9.03 1.20 10.63
N ASP A 308 -8.48 0.46 11.60
CA ASP A 308 -9.15 0.26 12.88
C ASP A 308 -8.44 0.91 14.07
N TYR A 309 -8.62 2.22 14.21
CA TYR A 309 -8.31 3.03 15.40
C TYR A 309 -9.16 4.30 15.36
N CYS A 310 -9.36 5.01 16.47
CA CYS A 310 -10.21 6.21 16.44
C CYS A 310 -9.59 7.35 15.59
N PRO A 311 -10.39 8.06 14.77
CA PRO A 311 -11.85 7.98 14.63
C PRO A 311 -12.35 6.97 13.57
N HIS A 312 -11.45 6.24 12.92
CA HIS A 312 -11.73 5.45 11.72
C HIS A 312 -12.34 4.07 11.98
N GLY A 313 -11.97 3.48 13.10
CA GLY A 313 -12.24 2.09 13.42
C GLY A 313 -13.66 1.79 13.88
N VAL A 314 -13.96 0.50 13.92
CA VAL A 314 -15.23 -0.09 14.34
C VAL A 314 -15.04 -1.12 15.46
N TRP A 315 -13.81 -1.54 15.75
CA TRP A 315 -13.52 -2.51 16.80
C TRP A 315 -12.67 -1.91 17.91
N GLN A 316 -11.57 -1.24 17.59
CA GLN A 316 -10.74 -0.52 18.57
C GLN A 316 -11.27 0.89 18.91
N CYS A 317 -12.36 1.33 18.27
CA CYS A 317 -12.94 2.65 18.52
C CYS A 317 -14.36 2.56 19.10
N ASP A 318 -14.51 2.98 20.35
CA ASP A 318 -15.79 2.96 21.07
C ASP A 318 -16.75 4.08 20.63
N ASP A 319 -16.26 5.09 19.90
CA ASP A 319 -17.05 6.23 19.44
C ASP A 319 -18.01 5.89 18.28
N ASN A 320 -17.92 4.68 17.72
CA ASN A 320 -18.65 4.26 16.52
C ASN A 320 -19.60 3.04 16.72
N PRO A 321 -20.43 2.99 17.78
CA PRO A 321 -21.15 1.78 18.18
C PRO A 321 -22.15 1.24 17.14
N GLN A 322 -22.82 2.11 16.36
CA GLN A 322 -23.77 1.68 15.34
C GLN A 322 -23.06 1.09 14.12
N SER A 323 -21.93 1.69 13.75
CA SER A 323 -21.03 1.21 12.70
C SER A 323 -20.40 -0.12 13.09
N SER A 324 -19.94 -0.26 14.34
CA SER A 324 -19.48 -1.54 14.91
C SER A 324 -20.53 -2.63 14.78
N GLN A 325 -21.78 -2.33 15.16
CA GLN A 325 -22.87 -3.28 15.06
C GLN A 325 -23.12 -3.70 13.59
N THR A 326 -23.18 -2.73 12.68
CA THR A 326 -23.44 -2.97 11.25
C THR A 326 -22.32 -3.79 10.61
N PHE A 327 -21.07 -3.37 10.82
CA PHE A 327 -19.89 -4.05 10.30
C PHE A 327 -19.82 -5.50 10.81
N ARG A 328 -20.02 -5.70 12.12
CA ARG A 328 -20.05 -7.03 12.71
C ARG A 328 -21.18 -7.86 12.13
N GLN A 329 -22.41 -7.36 12.06
CA GLN A 329 -23.56 -8.11 11.52
C GLN A 329 -23.35 -8.58 10.08
N MET A 330 -22.74 -7.76 9.24
CA MET A 330 -22.51 -8.11 7.83
C MET A 330 -21.38 -9.13 7.63
N LEU A 331 -20.47 -9.24 8.59
CA LEU A 331 -19.26 -10.07 8.47
C LEU A 331 -19.25 -11.26 9.44
N TYR A 332 -20.15 -11.29 10.42
CA TYR A 332 -20.19 -12.33 11.45
C TYR A 332 -20.35 -13.71 10.84
N GLY A 333 -19.41 -14.63 11.11
CA GLY A 333 -19.53 -16.05 10.79
C GLY A 333 -19.78 -16.41 9.32
N THR A 334 -19.64 -15.47 8.38
CA THR A 334 -19.82 -15.74 6.95
C THR A 334 -18.53 -16.30 6.37
N GLU A 335 -18.37 -17.62 6.39
CA GLU A 335 -17.54 -18.30 5.39
C GLU A 335 -18.26 -18.21 4.05
N LEU A 336 -17.62 -17.66 3.02
CA LEU A 336 -18.02 -17.95 1.65
C LEU A 336 -17.78 -19.46 1.45
N PRO A 337 -18.75 -20.23 0.90
CA PRO A 337 -18.60 -21.67 0.80
C PRO A 337 -17.31 -22.03 0.07
N THR A 338 -16.41 -22.72 0.76
CA THR A 338 -15.39 -23.53 0.08
C THR A 338 -16.15 -24.66 -0.61
N GLU A 339 -15.97 -24.81 -1.92
CA GLU A 339 -16.63 -25.85 -2.70
C GLU A 339 -16.41 -27.23 -2.05
N PRO A 340 -17.47 -28.03 -1.83
CA PRO A 340 -17.31 -29.43 -1.53
C PRO A 340 -16.94 -30.16 -2.83
N THR A 341 -15.76 -30.78 -2.85
CA THR A 341 -15.37 -31.72 -3.90
C THR A 341 -16.27 -32.97 -3.88
N ASP A 342 -16.97 -33.14 -5.00
CA ASP A 342 -17.44 -34.35 -5.69
C ASP A 342 -18.49 -35.28 -5.00
N PRO A 343 -19.66 -35.54 -5.65
CA PRO A 343 -20.69 -36.44 -5.16
C PRO A 343 -20.55 -37.83 -5.81
N THR A 344 -20.04 -38.80 -5.07
CA THR A 344 -20.19 -40.23 -5.43
C THR A 344 -20.25 -41.10 -4.17
N ASP A 345 -21.46 -41.48 -3.73
CA ASP A 345 -21.93 -42.87 -3.80
C ASP A 345 -23.43 -42.99 -3.38
N PRO A 346 -24.18 -43.98 -3.90
CA PRO A 346 -25.63 -43.96 -3.97
C PRO A 346 -26.36 -44.69 -2.81
N THR A 347 -27.60 -44.25 -2.64
CA THR A 347 -28.82 -44.90 -2.09
C THR A 347 -28.75 -46.38 -1.64
N TRP A 348 -29.44 -46.73 -0.54
CA TRP A 348 -30.73 -47.46 -0.57
C TRP A 348 -31.53 -47.30 0.75
N PRO A 349 -32.87 -47.51 0.74
CA PRO A 349 -33.85 -47.10 1.74
C PRO A 349 -34.43 -48.28 2.54
N THR A 350 -35.06 -48.00 3.69
CA THR A 350 -36.19 -48.79 4.21
C THR A 350 -37.06 -47.97 5.17
N ASP A 351 -38.36 -47.99 4.88
CA ASP A 351 -39.50 -47.45 5.63
C ASP A 351 -39.98 -48.47 6.71
N PRO A 352 -41.17 -48.38 7.35
CA PRO A 352 -41.36 -48.10 8.78
C PRO A 352 -42.04 -49.27 9.54
N THR A 353 -41.84 -49.38 10.86
CA THR A 353 -42.77 -50.14 11.74
C THR A 353 -42.66 -49.69 13.21
N ASP A 354 -43.79 -49.17 13.72
CA ASP A 354 -44.24 -48.99 15.12
C ASP A 354 -44.07 -50.26 16.02
N PRO A 355 -44.17 -50.22 17.39
CA PRO A 355 -45.12 -49.41 18.16
C PRO A 355 -44.71 -48.87 19.56
N VAL A 356 -45.61 -48.03 20.05
CA VAL A 356 -45.70 -47.37 21.37
C VAL A 356 -46.27 -48.33 22.44
N ASP A 357 -45.70 -48.37 23.65
CA ASP A 357 -46.44 -48.47 24.94
C ASP A 357 -45.50 -48.18 26.14
N PRO A 358 -46.00 -47.80 27.34
CA PRO A 358 -45.48 -46.68 28.11
C PRO A 358 -44.94 -47.19 29.46
N THR A 359 -44.33 -46.30 30.24
CA THR A 359 -44.28 -46.27 31.72
C THR A 359 -42.92 -45.76 32.18
N LEU A 360 -42.86 -44.47 32.53
CA LEU A 360 -42.28 -44.00 33.80
C LEU A 360 -42.65 -42.50 33.97
N PRO A 361 -43.02 -42.04 35.17
CA PRO A 361 -43.58 -40.71 35.36
C PRO A 361 -42.53 -39.61 35.26
N GLU A 362 -42.92 -38.50 34.63
CA GLU A 362 -42.19 -37.23 34.62
C GLU A 362 -41.97 -36.70 36.06
N PRO A 363 -40.76 -36.23 36.40
CA PRO A 363 -40.59 -35.41 37.59
C PRO A 363 -41.19 -34.02 37.36
N LYS A 364 -42.15 -33.66 38.22
CA LYS A 364 -42.71 -32.31 38.35
C LYS A 364 -41.58 -31.30 38.54
N PRO A 365 -41.50 -30.21 37.75
CA PRO A 365 -40.59 -29.11 38.05
C PRO A 365 -41.06 -28.39 39.33
N GLU A 366 -40.15 -28.23 40.28
CA GLU A 366 -40.32 -27.38 41.47
C GLU A 366 -40.56 -25.92 41.06
N PRO A 367 -41.40 -25.17 41.80
CA PRO A 367 -41.62 -23.75 41.52
C PRO A 367 -40.36 -22.94 41.86
N LYS A 368 -39.87 -22.17 40.87
CA LYS A 368 -38.86 -21.13 41.05
C LYS A 368 -39.31 -20.14 42.14
N PRO A 369 -38.42 -19.70 43.04
CA PRO A 369 -38.73 -18.64 44.00
C PRO A 369 -38.97 -17.30 43.30
N GLU A 370 -40.02 -16.60 43.74
CA GLU A 370 -40.35 -15.23 43.32
C GLU A 370 -39.19 -14.26 43.65
N PRO A 371 -38.86 -13.32 42.74
CA PRO A 371 -37.91 -12.26 43.05
C PRO A 371 -38.51 -11.29 44.08
N LYS A 372 -37.79 -11.06 45.18
CA LYS A 372 -38.07 -9.97 46.13
C LYS A 372 -38.04 -8.62 45.40
N PRO A 373 -38.94 -7.68 45.74
CA PRO A 373 -38.90 -6.33 45.19
C PRO A 373 -37.62 -5.61 45.61
N GLU A 374 -36.92 -5.05 44.62
CA GLU A 374 -35.78 -4.17 44.83
C GLU A 374 -36.18 -2.91 45.63
N PRO A 375 -35.33 -2.41 46.53
CA PRO A 375 -35.60 -1.17 47.25
C PRO A 375 -35.60 0.01 46.27
N LYS A 376 -36.62 0.87 46.40
CA LYS A 376 -36.70 2.16 45.68
C LYS A 376 -35.41 2.96 45.89
N PRO A 377 -34.85 3.59 44.85
CA PRO A 377 -33.77 4.55 45.01
C PRO A 377 -34.26 5.73 45.86
N GLU A 378 -33.50 6.09 46.89
CA GLU A 378 -33.66 7.37 47.57
C GLU A 378 -33.44 8.52 46.57
N PRO A 379 -34.21 9.61 46.66
CA PRO A 379 -33.98 10.79 45.83
C PRO A 379 -32.60 11.38 46.15
N LYS A 380 -31.75 11.49 45.13
CA LYS A 380 -30.50 12.24 45.19
C LYS A 380 -30.78 13.68 45.70
N PRO A 381 -29.92 14.24 46.56
CA PRO A 381 -29.98 15.65 46.93
C PRO A 381 -29.90 16.52 45.67
N GLU A 382 -30.76 17.54 45.57
CA GLU A 382 -30.64 18.57 44.57
C GLU A 382 -29.22 19.20 44.64
N PRO A 383 -28.52 19.36 43.50
CA PRO A 383 -27.28 20.10 43.49
C PRO A 383 -27.57 21.54 43.91
N LYS A 384 -26.86 22.01 44.95
CA LYS A 384 -26.82 23.44 45.28
C LYS A 384 -26.37 24.21 44.04
N PRO A 385 -26.99 25.36 43.73
CA PRO A 385 -26.55 26.20 42.63
C PRO A 385 -25.07 26.56 42.83
N GLU A 386 -24.26 26.28 41.81
CA GLU A 386 -22.87 26.73 41.75
C GLU A 386 -22.84 28.26 41.91
N PRO A 387 -21.90 28.81 42.71
CA PRO A 387 -21.71 30.24 42.78
C PRO A 387 -21.35 30.75 41.37
N LYS A 388 -22.07 31.78 40.92
CA LYS A 388 -21.75 32.50 39.69
C LYS A 388 -20.24 32.83 39.69
N PRO A 389 -19.49 32.50 38.63
CA PRO A 389 -18.12 32.95 38.52
C PRO A 389 -18.12 34.48 38.60
N GLU A 390 -17.32 35.03 39.52
CA GLU A 390 -17.03 36.45 39.55
C GLU A 390 -16.46 36.85 38.18
N PRO A 391 -16.88 38.02 37.64
CA PRO A 391 -16.34 38.51 36.39
C PRO A 391 -14.83 38.69 36.53
N LYS A 392 -14.06 37.94 35.73
CA LYS A 392 -12.63 38.18 35.55
C LYS A 392 -12.44 39.67 35.23
N PRO A 393 -11.47 40.36 35.88
CA PRO A 393 -11.16 41.73 35.54
C PRO A 393 -10.83 41.84 34.04
N GLU A 394 -11.46 42.81 33.39
CA GLU A 394 -11.20 43.13 31.99
C GLU A 394 -9.69 43.31 31.76
N PRO A 395 -9.10 42.62 30.77
CA PRO A 395 -7.73 42.90 30.39
C PRO A 395 -7.65 44.36 29.96
N LYS A 396 -6.73 45.11 30.59
CA LYS A 396 -6.38 46.47 30.18
C LYS A 396 -6.13 46.47 28.66
N PRO A 397 -6.67 47.45 27.91
CA PRO A 397 -6.43 47.53 26.48
C PRO A 397 -4.93 47.60 26.21
N GLU A 398 -4.43 46.66 25.41
CA GLU A 398 -3.09 46.75 24.85
C GLU A 398 -2.96 48.07 24.07
N PRO A 399 -1.81 48.74 24.16
CA PRO A 399 -1.58 49.97 23.42
C PRO A 399 -1.72 49.69 21.92
N LYS A 400 -2.59 50.46 21.27
CA LYS A 400 -2.76 50.47 19.80
C LYS A 400 -1.39 50.52 19.13
N PRO A 401 -1.08 49.61 18.20
CA PRO A 401 0.06 49.78 17.31
C PRO A 401 -0.07 51.12 16.60
N GLU A 402 1.00 51.91 16.60
CA GLU A 402 1.08 53.12 15.80
C GLU A 402 0.80 52.78 14.32
N PRO A 403 -0.02 53.58 13.62
CA PRO A 403 -0.33 53.33 12.23
C PRO A 403 0.95 53.38 11.40
N LYS A 404 1.27 52.27 10.73
CA LYS A 404 2.30 52.25 9.69
C LYS A 404 1.97 53.33 8.64
N PRO A 405 2.99 54.03 8.10
CA PRO A 405 2.78 55.02 7.04
C PRO A 405 2.03 54.41 5.87
N GLU A 406 1.01 55.12 5.39
CA GLU A 406 0.26 54.75 4.20
C GLU A 406 1.23 54.57 3.01
N PRO A 407 1.16 53.42 2.30
CA PRO A 407 1.88 53.29 1.04
C PRO A 407 1.35 54.32 0.05
N LYS A 408 2.27 55.09 -0.56
CA LYS A 408 1.96 56.02 -1.64
C LYS A 408 1.10 55.31 -2.70
N PRO A 409 0.06 55.98 -3.24
CA PRO A 409 -0.78 55.39 -4.27
C PRO A 409 0.06 55.02 -5.49
N GLU A 410 0.01 53.75 -5.87
CA GLU A 410 0.55 53.28 -7.14
C GLU A 410 -0.14 54.03 -8.29
N PRO A 411 0.62 54.42 -9.33
CA PRO A 411 0.05 55.10 -10.48
C PRO A 411 -1.01 54.22 -11.15
N LYS A 412 -2.18 54.82 -11.41
CA LYS A 412 -3.29 54.22 -12.16
C LYS A 412 -2.75 53.58 -13.45
N PRO A 413 -3.06 52.31 -13.73
CA PRO A 413 -2.86 51.73 -15.05
C PRO A 413 -3.61 52.58 -16.08
N GLU A 414 -2.92 52.98 -17.14
CA GLU A 414 -3.55 53.59 -18.31
C GLU A 414 -4.66 52.68 -18.86
N PRO A 415 -5.80 53.24 -19.29
CA PRO A 415 -6.88 52.44 -19.82
C PRO A 415 -6.41 51.69 -21.08
N LYS A 416 -6.52 50.35 -21.03
CA LYS A 416 -6.35 49.51 -22.22
C LYS A 416 -7.28 50.01 -23.33
N PRO A 417 -6.81 50.10 -24.59
CA PRO A 417 -7.66 50.45 -25.72
C PRO A 417 -8.86 49.49 -25.81
N GLU A 418 -10.04 50.06 -26.04
CA GLU A 418 -11.26 49.29 -26.31
C GLU A 418 -11.02 48.29 -27.45
N PRO A 419 -11.39 47.01 -27.28
CA PRO A 419 -11.35 46.06 -28.38
C PRO A 419 -12.32 46.52 -29.48
N LYS A 420 -11.80 46.69 -30.69
CA LYS A 420 -12.60 46.93 -31.89
C LYS A 420 -13.70 45.87 -32.02
N PRO A 421 -14.91 46.23 -32.51
CA PRO A 421 -15.97 45.27 -32.76
C PRO A 421 -15.50 44.16 -33.67
N GLU A 422 -15.71 42.91 -33.25
CA GLU A 422 -15.50 41.75 -34.11
C GLU A 422 -16.38 41.86 -35.36
N PRO A 423 -15.83 41.60 -36.57
CA PRO A 423 -16.63 41.58 -37.79
C PRO A 423 -17.65 40.45 -37.72
N LYS A 424 -18.91 40.76 -38.09
CA LYS A 424 -20.00 39.78 -38.24
C LYS A 424 -19.54 38.57 -39.04
N PRO A 425 -19.89 37.34 -38.63
CA PRO A 425 -19.61 36.14 -39.42
C PRO A 425 -20.31 36.26 -40.77
N GLU A 426 -19.55 36.12 -41.85
CA GLU A 426 -20.10 35.95 -43.18
C GLU A 426 -20.89 34.63 -43.26
N PRO A 427 -22.00 34.59 -44.02
CA PRO A 427 -22.81 33.39 -44.16
C PRO A 427 -22.01 32.26 -44.81
N LYS A 428 -22.07 31.07 -44.19
CA LYS A 428 -21.49 29.81 -44.68
C LYS A 428 -21.87 29.58 -46.15
N PRO A 429 -20.91 29.33 -47.06
CA PRO A 429 -21.22 28.83 -48.39
C PRO A 429 -21.80 27.42 -48.30
N GLU A 430 -22.83 27.17 -49.10
CA GLU A 430 -23.48 25.86 -49.25
C GLU A 430 -22.46 24.77 -49.66
N PRO A 431 -22.56 23.56 -49.10
CA PRO A 431 -21.65 22.47 -49.44
C PRO A 431 -21.88 22.03 -50.89
N LYS A 432 -20.81 22.11 -51.70
CA LYS A 432 -20.77 21.52 -53.04
C LYS A 432 -20.86 19.98 -52.95
N PRO A 433 -21.43 19.31 -53.98
CA PRO A 433 -21.54 17.86 -54.01
C PRO A 433 -20.19 17.16 -53.92
N GLU A 434 -20.13 16.11 -53.12
CA GLU A 434 -18.95 15.25 -52.93
C GLU A 434 -18.45 14.68 -54.27
N PRO A 435 -17.14 14.76 -54.57
CA PRO A 435 -16.57 14.03 -55.70
C PRO A 435 -16.52 12.53 -55.37
N LYS A 436 -16.94 11.71 -56.33
CA LYS A 436 -16.85 10.25 -56.29
C LYS A 436 -15.42 9.80 -55.93
N PRO A 437 -15.27 8.76 -55.09
CA PRO A 437 -13.96 8.24 -54.73
C PRO A 437 -13.27 7.62 -55.96
N GLU A 438 -12.07 8.10 -56.26
CA GLU A 438 -11.16 7.46 -57.21
C GLU A 438 -10.65 6.13 -56.63
N PRO A 439 -10.42 5.11 -57.48
CA PRO A 439 -9.92 3.82 -57.04
C PRO A 439 -8.49 3.93 -56.47
N LYS A 440 -8.29 3.32 -55.30
CA LYS A 440 -6.98 3.19 -54.63
C LYS A 440 -5.92 2.63 -55.61
N PRO A 441 -4.74 3.26 -55.73
CA PRO A 441 -3.62 2.62 -56.40
C PRO A 441 -3.16 1.39 -55.62
N GLU A 442 -2.91 0.30 -56.34
CA GLU A 442 -2.35 -0.95 -55.81
C GLU A 442 -1.01 -0.67 -55.08
N PRO A 443 -0.79 -1.24 -53.90
CA PRO A 443 0.50 -1.14 -53.23
C PRO A 443 1.57 -1.86 -54.05
N LYS A 444 2.63 -1.12 -54.40
CA LYS A 444 3.84 -1.68 -55.02
C LYS A 444 4.42 -2.78 -54.12
N PRO A 445 5.00 -3.84 -54.71
CA PRO A 445 5.70 -4.88 -53.96
C PRO A 445 6.84 -4.27 -53.13
N GLU A 446 6.92 -4.66 -51.86
CA GLU A 446 8.02 -4.32 -50.97
C GLU A 446 9.36 -4.78 -51.58
N PRO A 447 10.43 -3.95 -51.54
CA PRO A 447 11.75 -4.39 -51.94
C PRO A 447 12.22 -5.49 -50.97
N LYS A 448 12.67 -6.62 -51.54
CA LYS A 448 13.32 -7.71 -50.79
C LYS A 448 14.45 -7.14 -49.93
N PRO A 449 14.57 -7.58 -48.66
CA PRO A 449 15.72 -7.24 -47.84
C PRO A 449 17.00 -7.69 -48.53
N GLU A 450 17.95 -6.78 -48.70
CA GLU A 450 19.31 -7.15 -49.08
C GLU A 450 19.91 -8.07 -48.01
N PRO A 451 20.65 -9.11 -48.39
CA PRO A 451 21.31 -9.99 -47.44
C PRO A 451 22.33 -9.19 -46.61
N LYS A 452 22.20 -9.28 -45.28
CA LYS A 452 23.18 -8.77 -44.32
C LYS A 452 24.59 -9.25 -44.72
N PRO A 453 25.60 -8.37 -44.73
CA PRO A 453 26.99 -8.79 -44.84
C PRO A 453 27.32 -9.80 -43.74
N GLU A 454 27.97 -10.90 -44.11
CA GLU A 454 28.53 -11.86 -43.15
C GLU A 454 29.45 -11.13 -42.16
N PRO A 455 29.37 -11.43 -40.85
CA PRO A 455 30.31 -10.87 -39.89
C PRO A 455 31.72 -11.35 -40.23
N LYS A 456 32.63 -10.39 -40.44
CA LYS A 456 34.07 -10.68 -40.52
C LYS A 456 34.49 -11.44 -39.25
N PRO A 457 35.39 -12.43 -39.36
CA PRO A 457 35.96 -13.13 -38.21
C PRO A 457 36.55 -12.12 -37.23
N GLU A 458 36.24 -12.30 -35.95
CA GLU A 458 36.83 -11.56 -34.85
C GLU A 458 38.36 -11.60 -34.92
N PRO A 459 39.07 -10.47 -34.72
CA PRO A 459 40.50 -10.52 -34.46
C PRO A 459 40.72 -11.33 -33.17
N LYS A 460 41.54 -12.38 -33.25
CA LYS A 460 42.03 -13.11 -32.08
C LYS A 460 42.52 -12.10 -31.04
N PRO A 461 42.13 -12.21 -29.76
CA PRO A 461 42.75 -11.42 -28.72
C PRO A 461 44.24 -11.73 -28.69
N GLU A 462 45.07 -10.68 -28.81
CA GLU A 462 46.49 -10.77 -28.53
C GLU A 462 46.67 -11.29 -27.09
N PRO A 463 47.62 -12.21 -26.85
CA PRO A 463 47.93 -12.64 -25.50
C PRO A 463 48.40 -11.43 -24.69
N LYS A 464 47.69 -11.17 -23.57
CA LYS A 464 48.15 -10.22 -22.55
C LYS A 464 49.59 -10.57 -22.16
N PRO A 465 50.49 -9.58 -22.03
CA PRO A 465 51.80 -9.80 -21.41
C PRO A 465 51.60 -10.40 -20.02
N GLU A 466 52.37 -11.45 -19.70
CA GLU A 466 52.46 -11.98 -18.35
C GLU A 466 52.81 -10.85 -17.37
N PRO A 467 52.11 -10.73 -16.23
CA PRO A 467 52.54 -9.82 -15.19
C PRO A 467 53.92 -10.26 -14.70
N LYS A 468 54.89 -9.34 -14.77
CA LYS A 468 56.19 -9.53 -14.12
C LYS A 468 55.97 -9.86 -12.64
N PRO A 469 56.77 -10.77 -12.05
CA PRO A 469 56.75 -11.01 -10.62
C PRO A 469 56.96 -9.70 -9.87
N GLU A 470 56.08 -9.39 -8.92
CA GLU A 470 56.28 -8.30 -7.98
C GLU A 470 57.59 -8.51 -7.21
N PRO A 471 58.42 -7.47 -7.03
CA PRO A 471 59.59 -7.57 -6.17
C PRO A 471 59.14 -7.80 -4.72
N LYS A 472 59.76 -8.78 -4.06
CA LYS A 472 59.64 -9.00 -2.61
C LYS A 472 59.83 -7.65 -1.87
N PRO A 473 58.98 -7.31 -0.90
CA PRO A 473 59.24 -6.19 -0.02
C PRO A 473 60.58 -6.40 0.70
N GLU A 474 61.48 -5.43 0.59
CA GLU A 474 62.65 -5.34 1.46
C GLU A 474 62.18 -5.15 2.92
N PRO A 475 62.88 -5.75 3.90
CA PRO A 475 62.60 -5.50 5.30
C PRO A 475 62.89 -4.02 5.64
N LYS A 476 61.85 -3.31 6.09
CA LYS A 476 61.97 -1.92 6.58
C LYS A 476 62.92 -1.88 7.80
N PRO A 477 63.76 -0.83 7.93
CA PRO A 477 64.63 -0.64 9.09
C PRO A 477 63.84 -0.48 10.39
N GLU A 478 64.38 -1.03 11.48
CA GLU A 478 63.88 -0.84 12.85
C GLU A 478 63.81 0.67 13.20
N PRO A 479 62.71 1.15 13.81
CA PRO A 479 62.65 2.49 14.34
C PRO A 479 63.56 2.62 15.57
N LYS A 480 64.44 3.61 15.53
CA LYS A 480 65.22 4.10 16.67
C LYS A 480 64.27 4.71 17.72
N PRO A 481 64.49 4.54 19.03
CA PRO A 481 63.62 5.12 20.05
C PRO A 481 63.81 6.64 20.11
N GLU A 482 62.70 7.38 19.97
CA GLU A 482 62.58 8.82 20.23
C GLU A 482 61.56 9.07 21.36
N PRO A 483 61.68 10.20 22.08
CA PRO A 483 61.40 10.26 23.51
C PRO A 483 59.91 10.34 23.88
N GLU A 484 59.63 9.77 25.04
CA GLU A 484 58.37 9.74 25.77
C GLU A 484 57.83 11.16 25.98
N VAL A 485 56.68 11.45 25.36
CA VAL A 485 55.88 12.66 25.63
C VAL A 485 54.79 12.25 26.61
N GLU A 486 54.83 12.82 27.82
CA GLU A 486 53.76 12.67 28.81
C GLU A 486 52.42 13.14 28.26
N PRO A 487 51.31 12.40 28.46
CA PRO A 487 49.99 12.88 28.09
C PRO A 487 49.53 13.97 29.08
N GLU A 488 49.24 15.15 28.55
CA GLU A 488 48.50 16.19 29.24
C GLU A 488 47.10 15.67 29.59
N VAL A 489 46.80 15.61 30.88
CA VAL A 489 45.56 15.06 31.44
C VAL A 489 44.44 16.09 31.24
N GLU A 490 43.47 15.79 30.37
CA GLU A 490 42.18 16.50 30.41
C GLU A 490 41.50 16.25 31.78
N PRO A 491 41.04 17.29 32.49
CA PRO A 491 40.42 17.11 33.80
C PRO A 491 39.07 16.41 33.65
N LYS A 492 38.90 15.27 34.33
CA LYS A 492 37.61 14.57 34.44
C LYS A 492 36.54 15.52 35.01
N PRO A 493 35.34 15.62 34.42
CA PRO A 493 34.29 16.48 34.95
C PRO A 493 33.84 16.00 36.33
N VAL A 494 33.63 16.94 37.25
CA VAL A 494 33.12 16.62 38.59
C VAL A 494 31.63 16.31 38.46
N CYS A 495 31.22 15.06 38.76
CA CYS A 495 29.82 14.65 38.65
C CYS A 495 29.17 14.24 39.97
N TRP A 496 27.84 14.21 39.97
CA TRP A 496 27.06 13.46 40.95
C TRP A 496 26.86 12.04 40.44
N THR A 497 27.12 11.06 41.29
CA THR A 497 26.88 9.64 41.01
C THR A 497 25.46 9.31 41.45
N VAL A 498 24.60 8.92 40.51
CA VAL A 498 23.25 8.43 40.83
C VAL A 498 23.31 6.92 40.97
N ASN A 499 23.01 6.42 42.17
CA ASN A 499 22.90 4.99 42.43
C ASN A 499 21.51 4.52 42.00
N LEU A 500 21.46 3.71 40.94
CA LEU A 500 20.21 3.22 40.35
C LEU A 500 19.85 1.81 40.82
N GLY A 501 20.60 1.29 41.80
CA GLY A 501 20.49 -0.10 42.26
C GLY A 501 21.24 -1.06 41.35
N SER A 502 21.80 -2.10 41.97
CA SER A 502 22.71 -3.07 41.33
C SER A 502 22.11 -3.82 40.13
N TRP A 503 20.78 -3.95 40.07
CA TRP A 503 20.10 -4.57 38.95
C TRP A 503 20.13 -3.69 37.68
N VAL A 504 19.82 -2.40 37.80
CA VAL A 504 19.82 -1.46 36.67
C VAL A 504 21.25 -1.16 36.19
N GLU A 505 22.20 -1.02 37.12
CA GLU A 505 23.60 -0.72 36.81
C GLU A 505 24.29 -1.86 36.04
N SER A 506 23.83 -3.11 36.18
CA SER A 506 24.32 -4.26 35.40
C SER A 506 23.96 -4.20 33.91
N TRP A 507 22.86 -3.52 33.56
CA TRP A 507 22.41 -3.35 32.17
C TRP A 507 23.12 -2.21 31.44
N ILE A 508 23.56 -1.18 32.18
CA ILE A 508 24.14 0.05 31.60
C ILE A 508 25.65 0.21 31.82
N GLY A 509 26.29 -0.77 32.45
CA GLY A 509 27.75 -0.83 32.58
C GLY A 509 28.35 0.02 33.70
N GLY A 510 27.54 0.42 34.70
CA GLY A 510 27.98 1.18 35.87
C GLY A 510 27.03 2.33 36.25
N PRO A 511 27.31 3.05 37.35
CA PRO A 511 26.48 4.15 37.81
C PRO A 511 26.54 5.35 36.85
N VAL A 512 25.43 6.08 36.74
CA VAL A 512 25.30 7.22 35.83
C VAL A 512 25.97 8.46 36.44
N CYS A 513 26.83 9.11 35.66
CA CYS A 513 27.56 10.33 36.03
C CYS A 513 26.86 11.54 35.40
N VAL A 514 26.26 12.39 36.23
CA VAL A 514 25.62 13.65 35.79
C VAL A 514 26.59 14.81 36.02
N PRO A 515 27.05 15.53 34.98
CA PRO A 515 28.00 16.64 35.11
C PRO A 515 27.42 17.75 36.00
N LYS A 516 28.19 18.24 36.98
CA LYS A 516 27.73 19.34 37.86
C LYS A 516 27.63 20.68 37.13
N ASP A 517 28.28 20.81 35.99
CA ASP A 517 28.49 22.08 35.29
C ASP A 517 27.29 22.48 34.40
N SER A 518 26.34 21.55 34.19
CA SER A 518 25.19 21.74 33.28
C SER A 518 23.94 22.35 33.93
N TRP A 519 24.06 22.88 35.15
CA TRP A 519 22.93 23.45 35.89
C TRP A 519 23.27 24.86 36.37
N LYS A 520 22.81 25.86 35.63
CA LYS A 520 22.63 27.22 36.15
C LYS A 520 21.15 27.47 36.38
N ASP A 521 20.86 27.72 37.66
CA ASP A 521 19.70 28.42 38.22
C ASP A 521 18.37 27.64 38.31
N GLU A 522 18.09 27.26 39.58
CA GLU A 522 16.80 27.04 40.26
C GLU A 522 15.64 26.38 39.50
N VAL A 523 15.49 25.07 39.69
CA VAL A 523 14.16 24.45 39.82
C VAL A 523 14.20 23.48 41.00
N ASP A 524 13.51 23.83 42.07
CA ASP A 524 13.31 23.01 43.25
C ASP A 524 12.34 21.87 42.89
N LEU A 525 12.88 20.75 42.38
CA LEU A 525 12.10 19.56 42.09
C LEU A 525 12.14 18.63 43.31
N ASP A 526 11.06 18.66 44.10
CA ASP A 526 10.78 17.70 45.15
C ASP A 526 10.55 16.30 44.55
N TRP A 527 11.64 15.53 44.46
CA TRP A 527 11.64 14.16 43.96
C TRP A 527 10.81 13.18 44.80
N LYS A 528 10.34 13.57 45.99
CA LYS A 528 9.50 12.68 46.81
C LYS A 528 8.05 12.58 46.34
N GLY A 529 7.56 13.50 45.51
CA GLY A 529 6.22 13.41 44.91
C GLY A 529 6.13 12.59 43.62
N ALA A 530 7.25 12.42 42.89
CA ALA A 530 7.25 11.82 41.56
C ALA A 530 7.25 10.27 41.56
N LEU A 531 7.45 9.63 42.72
CA LEU A 531 7.55 8.18 42.84
C LEU A 531 6.36 7.50 43.54
N GLU A 532 5.35 8.24 44.01
CA GLU A 532 4.18 7.65 44.68
C GLU A 532 3.02 7.26 43.73
N GLY A 533 3.18 7.43 42.40
CA GLY A 533 2.08 7.25 41.45
C GLY A 533 2.11 6.00 40.57
N VAL A 534 3.16 5.19 40.58
CA VAL A 534 3.34 4.12 39.57
C VAL A 534 3.57 2.75 40.22
N TRP A 535 2.51 2.25 40.85
CA TRP A 535 2.05 0.84 40.82
C TRP A 535 1.21 0.51 42.07
N PRO A 536 0.01 -0.04 41.91
CA PRO A 536 -0.53 -0.99 42.85
C PRO A 536 -0.39 -2.42 42.30
N PHE A 537 -0.24 -3.33 43.25
CA PHE A 537 -0.19 -4.80 43.14
C PHE A 537 -1.27 -5.42 42.26
#